data_AF-L0BW27-F1
#
_entry.id   AF-L0BW27-F1
#
_cell.length_a   1.000
_cell.length_b   1.000
_cell.length_c   1.000
_cell.angle_alpha   90.00
_cell.angle_beta   90.00
_cell.angle_gamma   90.00
#
_symmetry.space_group_name_H-M   'P 1'
#
loop_
_entity.id
_entity.type
_entity.pdbx_description
1 polymer ?
#
loop_
_entity_poly.entity_id
_entity_poly.type
_entity_poly.pdbx_seq_one_letter_code
_entity_poly.pdbx_strand_id
1 'polypeptide(L)' 'VVAIDPDLGENGTLVYSIQPPNKFYHISSSTGKIRTTHIMLDRENPDPHEAELMRKIIVSVTD' A
#
# COMPACT_ATOMS: atom_id res chain seq x y z
N VAL A 1 -19.67 -21.60 6.92
CA VAL A 1 -19.59 -20.37 7.74
C VAL A 1 -19.30 -19.22 6.80
N VAL A 2 -20.23 -18.29 6.65
CA VAL A 2 -20.06 -17.08 5.84
C VAL A 2 -20.08 -15.92 6.84
N ALA A 3 -18.99 -15.16 6.90
CA ALA A 3 -18.96 -13.92 7.67
C ALA A 3 -19.47 -12.81 6.74
N ILE A 4 -20.57 -12.16 7.13
CA ILE A 4 -21.12 -10.98 6.45
C ILE A 4 -21.00 -9.85 7.45
N ASP A 5 -20.14 -8.88 7.16
CA ASP A 5 -19.99 -7.69 7.98
C ASP A 5 -21.20 -6.74 7.78
N PRO A 6 -21.74 -6.11 8.84
CA PRO A 6 -22.99 -5.34 8.79
C PRO A 6 -22.91 -3.98 8.07
N ASP A 7 -21.73 -3.58 7.60
CA ASP A 7 -21.51 -2.24 7.00
C ASP A 7 -21.86 -2.20 5.50
N LEU A 8 -22.85 -2.99 5.09
CA LEU A 8 -23.35 -3.13 3.71
C LEU A 8 -24.16 -1.90 3.24
N GLY A 9 -23.97 -0.74 3.88
CA GLY A 9 -24.89 0.40 3.84
C GLY A 9 -24.45 1.60 3.00
N GLU A 10 -23.17 1.90 2.93
CA GLU A 10 -22.61 2.99 2.11
C GLU A 10 -21.20 2.56 1.74
N ASN A 11 -20.79 2.70 0.48
CA ASN A 11 -19.36 2.64 0.15
C ASN A 11 -18.66 3.83 0.82
N GLY A 12 -18.37 3.75 2.12
CA GLY A 12 -17.45 4.66 2.81
C GLY A 12 -16.19 4.70 1.96
N THR A 13 -15.85 5.89 1.45
CA THR A 13 -14.81 6.02 0.43
C THR A 13 -13.46 5.91 1.11
N LEU A 14 -13.09 4.68 1.49
CA LEU A 14 -11.81 4.39 2.13
C LEU A 14 -10.69 4.83 1.18
N VAL A 15 -9.91 5.81 1.62
CA VAL A 15 -8.74 6.31 0.91
C VAL A 15 -7.50 5.62 1.46
N TYR A 16 -6.90 4.77 0.63
CA TYR A 16 -5.66 4.08 0.94
C TYR A 16 -4.44 4.91 0.52
N SER A 17 -3.40 4.96 1.36
CA SER A 17 -2.14 5.63 1.06
C SER A 17 -0.94 4.89 1.67
N ILE A 18 0.23 4.99 1.03
CA ILE A 18 1.49 4.47 1.58
C ILE A 18 2.25 5.62 2.22
N GLN A 19 2.63 5.47 3.49
CA GLN A 19 3.29 6.52 4.25
C GLN A 19 4.45 5.98 5.09
N PRO A 20 5.69 6.50 4.95
CA PRO A 20 6.10 7.58 4.05
C PRO A 20 5.98 7.19 2.56
N PRO A 21 5.93 8.17 1.65
CA PRO A 21 5.85 7.92 0.21
C PRO A 21 6.94 6.94 -0.24
N ASN A 22 6.55 5.93 -1.00
CA ASN A 22 7.44 4.89 -1.47
C ASN A 22 7.51 4.90 -3.00
N LYS A 23 8.72 4.91 -3.56
CA LYS A 23 8.91 4.96 -5.02
C LYS A 23 8.80 3.59 -5.70
N PHE A 24 8.93 2.49 -4.95
CA PHE A 24 8.87 1.11 -5.47
C PHE A 24 7.45 0.55 -5.49
N TYR A 25 6.56 1.07 -4.66
CA TYR A 25 5.21 0.57 -4.50
C TYR A 25 4.17 1.67 -4.72
N HIS A 26 3.09 1.31 -5.39
CA HIS A 26 1.93 2.17 -5.61
C HIS A 26 0.67 1.47 -5.09
N ILE A 27 -0.18 2.20 -4.38
CA ILE A 27 -1.47 1.71 -3.90
C ILE A 27 -2.60 2.48 -4.60
N SER A 28 -3.60 1.75 -5.07
CA SER A 28 -4.84 2.36 -5.56
C SER A 28 -5.63 2.90 -4.36
N SER A 29 -5.79 4.21 -4.30
CA SER A 29 -6.48 4.88 -3.19
C SER A 29 -7.94 4.47 -3.03
N SER A 30 -8.61 4.01 -4.09
CA SER A 30 -10.02 3.58 -4.05
C SER A 30 -10.22 2.07 -3.86
N THR A 31 -9.21 1.25 -4.15
CA THR A 31 -9.35 -0.23 -4.11
C THR A 31 -8.39 -0.92 -3.16
N GLY A 32 -7.40 -0.21 -2.62
CA GLY A 32 -6.35 -0.77 -1.77
C GLY A 32 -5.37 -1.71 -2.49
N LYS A 33 -5.50 -1.88 -3.82
CA LYS A 33 -4.59 -2.76 -4.58
C LYS A 33 -3.19 -2.18 -4.65
N ILE A 34 -2.21 -2.93 -4.15
CA ILE A 34 -0.79 -2.58 -4.18
C ILE A 34 -0.14 -3.20 -5.42
N ARG A 35 0.66 -2.41 -6.14
CA ARG A 35 1.45 -2.83 -7.29
C ARG A 35 2.87 -2.29 -7.17
N THR A 36 3.82 -2.99 -7.75
CA THR A 36 5.17 -2.46 -7.94
C THR A 36 5.15 -1.40 -9.04
N THR A 37 5.98 -0.36 -8.89
CA THR A 37 6.20 0.62 -9.94
C THR A 37 7.14 0.04 -11.02
N HIS A 38 7.52 0.87 -11.99
CA HIS A 38 8.52 0.50 -13.02
C HIS A 38 9.96 0.49 -12.48
N ILE A 39 10.17 0.82 -11.21
CA ILE A 39 11.50 0.80 -10.58
C ILE A 39 11.82 -0.62 -10.14
N MET A 40 13.02 -1.10 -10.47
CA MET A 40 13.45 -2.44 -10.06
C MET A 40 13.68 -2.53 -8.55
N LEU A 41 13.24 -3.64 -7.98
CA LEU A 41 13.48 -4.01 -6.59
C LEU A 41 14.84 -4.71 -6.48
N ASP A 42 15.89 -3.91 -6.37
CA ASP A 42 17.24 -4.41 -6.18
C ASP A 42 17.54 -4.69 -4.70
N ARG A 43 17.54 -5.97 -4.34
CA ARG A 43 17.81 -6.43 -2.98
C ARG A 43 19.27 -6.27 -2.56
N GLU A 44 20.18 -6.07 -3.50
CA GLU A 44 21.62 -5.88 -3.28
C GLU A 44 22.02 -4.40 -3.29
N ASN A 45 21.05 -3.49 -3.42
CA ASN A 45 21.29 -2.07 -3.41
C ASN A 45 22.03 -1.65 -2.11
N PRO A 46 23.21 -1.00 -2.22
CA PRO A 46 24.00 -0.62 -1.05
C PRO A 46 23.41 0.55 -0.26
N ASP A 47 22.43 1.26 -0.81
CA ASP A 47 21.74 2.35 -0.11
C ASP A 47 20.76 1.79 0.95
N PRO A 48 21.03 2.02 2.26
CA PRO A 48 20.20 1.46 3.33
C PRO A 48 18.79 2.06 3.38
N HIS A 49 18.61 3.32 2.97
CA HIS A 49 17.30 3.97 2.96
C HIS A 49 16.40 3.33 1.91
N GLU A 50 16.94 3.14 0.72
CA GLU A 50 16.26 2.48 -0.38
C GLU A 50 15.96 1.01 -0.07
N ALA A 51 16.92 0.29 0.52
CA ALA A 51 16.71 -1.09 0.96
C ALA A 51 15.58 -1.20 1.99
N GLU A 52 15.44 -0.22 2.89
CA GLU A 52 14.35 -0.18 3.86
C GLU A 52 12.99 0.04 3.18
N LEU A 53 12.91 0.98 2.24
CA LEU A 53 11.70 1.22 1.43
C LEU A 53 11.30 -0.01 0.61
N MET A 54 12.24 -0.80 0.12
CA MET A 54 11.93 -2.05 -0.60
C MET A 54 11.43 -3.15 0.34
N ARG A 55 11.93 -3.20 1.58
CA ARG A 55 11.63 -4.27 2.56
C ARG A 55 10.30 -4.08 3.28
N LYS A 56 9.89 -2.84 3.55
CA LYS A 56 8.70 -2.54 4.34
C LYS A 56 7.94 -1.34 3.79
N ILE A 57 6.61 -1.48 3.77
CA ILE A 57 5.67 -0.37 3.57
C ILE A 57 4.69 -0.31 4.73
N ILE A 58 4.20 0.89 5.02
CA ILE A 58 3.11 1.12 5.97
C ILE A 58 1.96 1.73 5.17
N VAL A 59 0.77 1.15 5.32
CA VAL A 59 -0.44 1.59 4.63
C VAL A 59 -1.34 2.26 5.66
N SER A 60 -1.76 3.48 5.34
CA SER A 60 -2.74 4.24 6.10
C SER A 60 -4.08 4.21 5.36
N VAL A 61 -5.17 4.08 6.11
CA VAL A 61 -6.54 4.08 5.59
C VAL A 61 -7.30 5.19 6.31
N THR A 62 -7.96 6.05 5.55
CA THR A 62 -8.83 7.11 6.07
C THR A 62 -10.22 6.98 5.47
N ASP A 63 -11.26 7.25 6.27
CA ASP A 63 -12.66 7.35 5.83
C ASP A 63 -12.98 8.75 5.28
#